data_AF-A0A920RZ91-F1
#
_entry.id   AF-A0A920RZ91-F1
#
_cell.length_a   1.000
_cell.length_b   1.000
_cell.length_c   1.000
_cell.angle_alpha   90.00
_cell.angle_beta   90.00
_cell.angle_gamma   90.00
#
_symmetry.space_group_name_H-M   'P 1'
#
loop_
_entity.id
_entity.type
_entity.pdbx_description
1 polymer ?
#
loop_
_entity_poly.entity_id
_entity_poly.type
_entity_poly.pdbx_seq_one_letter_code
_entity_poly.pdbx_strand_id
1 'polypeptide(L)'
;MGIFEKFKLGFKKSADNLKSGLREIIIKKEIDDSTLDKIEEFLISSDVGIDAASDIKDIIAQKKIDPNENPISEVNKILKEYIIELMQPLEKQKFLKKKKI
;
A
#
# COMPACT_ATOMS: atom_id res chain seq x y z
N MET A 1 -14.46 -21.58 -8.21
CA MET A 1 -13.85 -20.36 -7.64
C MET A 1 -14.92 -19.31 -7.41
N GLY A 2 -15.04 -18.78 -6.19
CA GLY A 2 -15.96 -17.69 -5.88
C GLY A 2 -15.55 -16.37 -6.53
N ILE A 3 -16.43 -15.37 -6.51
CA ILE A 3 -16.18 -14.06 -7.14
C ILE A 3 -14.93 -13.37 -6.56
N PHE A 4 -14.72 -13.47 -5.25
CA PHE A 4 -13.55 -12.91 -4.57
C PHE A 4 -12.23 -13.54 -5.04
N GLU A 5 -12.20 -14.88 -5.21
CA GLU A 5 -11.02 -15.58 -5.73
C GLU A 5 -10.70 -15.18 -7.17
N LYS A 6 -11.72 -14.90 -8.00
CA LYS A 6 -11.52 -14.37 -9.35
C LYS A 6 -10.90 -12.98 -9.34
N PHE A 7 -11.38 -12.09 -8.45
CA PHE A 7 -10.79 -10.76 -8.27
C PHE A 7 -9.33 -10.84 -7.82
N LYS A 8 -9.04 -11.65 -6.78
CA LYS A 8 -7.68 -11.86 -6.28
C LYS A 8 -6.74 -12.36 -7.38
N LEU A 9 -7.19 -13.30 -8.21
CA LEU A 9 -6.42 -13.80 -9.33
C LEU A 9 -6.16 -12.71 -10.38
N GLY A 10 -7.16 -11.86 -10.67
CA GLY A 10 -7.03 -10.74 -11.61
C GLY A 10 -5.98 -9.71 -11.20
N PHE A 11 -5.87 -9.43 -9.90
CA PHE A 11 -4.86 -8.49 -9.36
C PHE A 11 -3.51 -9.13 -9.03
N LYS A 12 -3.38 -10.46 -9.16
CA LYS A 12 -2.21 -11.19 -8.70
C LYS A 12 -0.90 -10.61 -9.27
N LYS A 13 -0.85 -10.33 -10.56
CA LYS A 13 0.35 -9.80 -11.22
C LYS A 13 0.76 -8.43 -10.64
N SER A 14 -0.19 -7.51 -10.48
CA SER A 14 0.10 -6.18 -9.91
C SER A 14 0.52 -6.28 -8.45
N ALA A 15 -0.16 -7.12 -7.67
CA ALA A 15 0.19 -7.33 -6.26
C ALA A 15 1.58 -7.95 -6.09
N ASP A 16 1.94 -8.93 -6.94
CA ASP A 16 3.26 -9.57 -6.92
C ASP A 16 4.36 -8.56 -7.32
N ASN A 17 4.15 -7.76 -8.37
CA ASN A 17 5.08 -6.71 -8.80
C ASN A 17 5.30 -5.62 -7.74
N LEU A 18 4.21 -5.14 -7.13
CA LEU A 18 4.29 -4.13 -6.07
C LEU A 18 5.09 -4.67 -4.88
N LYS A 19 4.81 -5.91 -4.49
CA LYS A 19 5.47 -6.59 -3.38
C LYS A 19 6.95 -6.85 -3.64
N SER A 20 7.34 -7.21 -4.87
CA SER A 20 8.76 -7.38 -5.22
C SER A 20 9.49 -6.06 -5.28
N GLY A 21 8.92 -5.04 -5.94
CA GLY A 21 9.56 -3.73 -6.07
C GLY A 21 9.80 -3.05 -4.72
N LEU A 22 8.82 -3.08 -3.82
CA LEU A 22 9.00 -2.55 -2.45
C LEU A 22 10.09 -3.30 -1.67
N ARG A 23 10.28 -4.61 -1.90
CA ARG A 23 11.35 -5.38 -1.25
C ARG A 23 12.73 -5.06 -1.79
N GLU A 24 12.82 -4.77 -3.08
CA GLU A 24 14.08 -4.37 -3.71
C GLU A 24 14.50 -2.97 -3.26
N ILE A 25 13.55 -2.09 -2.97
CA ILE A 25 13.83 -0.74 -2.46
C ILE A 25 14.15 -0.77 -0.96
N ILE A 26 13.37 -1.51 -0.18
CA ILE A 26 13.49 -1.59 1.28
C ILE A 26 14.44 -2.73 1.66
N ILE A 27 15.73 -2.51 1.43
CA ILE A 27 16.82 -3.46 1.75
C ILE A 27 17.29 -3.28 3.20
N LYS A 28 17.28 -2.04 3.70
CA LYS A 28 17.80 -1.68 5.02
C LYS A 28 16.71 -1.73 6.09
N LYS A 29 17.16 -1.92 7.33
CA LYS A 29 16.31 -1.88 8.53
C LYS A 29 15.78 -0.47 8.83
N GLU A 30 16.57 0.54 8.52
CA GLU A 30 16.19 1.95 8.62
C GLU A 30 15.90 2.49 7.22
N ILE A 31 14.80 3.23 7.10
CA ILE A 31 14.42 3.92 5.88
C ILE A 31 15.00 5.34 5.95
N ASP A 32 16.02 5.58 5.13
CA ASP A 32 16.64 6.90 4.95
C ASP A 32 15.89 7.73 3.89
N ASP A 33 16.18 9.03 3.80
CA ASP A 33 15.54 9.95 2.84
C ASP A 33 15.66 9.45 1.39
N SER A 34 16.80 8.84 1.02
CA SER A 34 16.97 8.28 -0.33
C SER A 34 16.06 7.08 -0.58
N THR A 35 15.77 6.29 0.44
CA THR A 35 14.83 5.16 0.35
C THR A 35 13.39 5.69 0.26
N LEU A 36 13.05 6.76 0.98
CA LEU A 36 11.76 7.43 0.87
C LEU A 36 11.49 7.93 -0.54
N ASP A 37 12.46 8.63 -1.15
CA ASP A 37 12.34 9.12 -2.54
C ASP A 37 12.12 7.98 -3.53
N LYS A 38 12.86 6.86 -3.37
CA LYS A 38 12.69 5.68 -4.24
C LYS A 38 11.32 5.03 -4.08
N ILE A 39 10.77 5.01 -2.86
CA ILE A 39 9.41 4.50 -2.62
C ILE A 39 8.40 5.38 -3.37
N GLU A 40 8.50 6.70 -3.25
CA GLU A 40 7.62 7.65 -3.96
C GLU A 40 7.69 7.47 -5.47
N GLU A 41 8.90 7.48 -6.06
CA GLU A 41 9.11 7.25 -7.49
C GLU A 41 8.52 5.92 -7.95
N PHE A 42 8.71 4.85 -7.17
CA PHE A 42 8.18 3.53 -7.48
C PHE A 42 6.64 3.50 -7.46
N LEU A 43 6.02 4.14 -6.46
CA LEU A 43 4.56 4.24 -6.38
C LEU A 43 3.99 5.03 -7.57
N ILE A 44 4.62 6.14 -7.96
CA ILE A 44 4.24 6.92 -9.14
C ILE A 44 4.32 6.04 -10.41
N SER A 45 5.41 5.29 -10.57
CA SER A 45 5.60 4.37 -11.71
C SER A 45 4.62 3.20 -11.73
N SER A 46 3.98 2.91 -10.59
CA SER A 46 2.99 1.84 -10.41
C SER A 46 1.55 2.33 -10.55
N ASP A 47 1.33 3.47 -11.19
CA ASP A 47 0.01 4.10 -11.41
C ASP A 47 -0.72 4.50 -10.11
N VAL A 48 0.00 4.78 -9.02
CA VAL A 48 -0.61 5.28 -7.76
C VAL A 48 -0.96 6.77 -7.85
N GLY A 49 -0.23 7.52 -8.66
CA GLY A 49 -0.38 8.97 -8.81
C GLY A 49 0.54 9.76 -7.87
N ILE A 50 0.81 11.01 -8.23
CA ILE A 50 1.78 11.88 -7.55
C ILE A 50 1.32 12.22 -6.13
N ASP A 51 0.09 12.68 -5.97
CA ASP A 51 -0.43 13.14 -4.68
C ASP A 51 -0.42 12.00 -3.64
N ALA A 52 -0.96 10.84 -4.01
CA ALA A 52 -1.02 9.68 -3.11
C ALA A 52 0.38 9.12 -2.79
N ALA A 53 1.29 9.10 -3.76
CA ALA A 53 2.67 8.67 -3.51
C ALA A 53 3.40 9.60 -2.52
N SER A 54 3.19 10.91 -2.65
CA SER A 54 3.75 11.92 -1.76
C SER A 54 3.18 11.80 -0.34
N ASP A 55 1.87 11.65 -0.20
CA ASP A 55 1.22 11.43 1.10
C ASP A 55 1.79 10.18 1.80
N ILE A 56 1.93 9.08 1.05
CA ILE A 56 2.46 7.82 1.59
C ILE A 56 3.91 8.00 2.05
N LYS A 57 4.75 8.70 1.27
CA LYS A 57 6.13 9.02 1.66
C LYS A 57 6.17 9.79 2.98
N ASP A 58 5.35 10.83 3.11
CA ASP A 58 5.29 11.66 4.32
C ASP A 58 4.84 10.85 5.54
N ILE A 59 3.86 9.95 5.38
CA ILE A 59 3.42 9.06 6.45
C ILE A 59 4.54 8.10 6.86
N ILE A 60 5.28 7.53 5.90
CA ILE A 60 6.41 6.63 6.21
C ILE A 60 7.52 7.41 6.91
N ALA A 61 7.83 8.63 6.47
CA ALA A 61 8.87 9.48 7.08
C ALA A 61 8.56 9.84 8.54
N GLN A 62 7.29 10.09 8.85
CA GLN A 62 6.85 10.44 10.21
C GLN A 62 6.74 9.22 11.13
N LYS A 63 6.52 8.03 10.57
CA LYS A 63 6.32 6.81 11.36
C LYS A 63 7.67 6.23 11.73
N LYS A 64 8.01 6.31 13.02
CA LYS A 64 9.21 5.66 13.56
C LYS A 64 9.07 4.14 13.39
N ILE A 65 9.83 3.58 12.46
CA ILE A 65 9.88 2.14 12.22
C ILE A 65 10.35 1.44 13.48
N ASP A 66 9.58 0.46 13.96
CA ASP A 66 10.01 -0.33 15.11
C ASP A 66 11.22 -1.16 14.70
N PRO A 67 12.39 -0.99 15.37
CA PRO A 67 13.56 -1.82 15.08
C PRO A 67 13.32 -3.32 15.38
N ASN A 68 12.20 -3.73 15.96
CA ASN A 68 11.85 -5.14 16.14
C ASN A 68 10.93 -5.69 15.04
N GLU A 69 10.32 -4.83 14.23
CA GLU A 69 9.47 -5.23 13.11
C GLU A 69 10.25 -5.24 11.78
N ASN A 70 9.71 -5.98 10.81
CA ASN A 70 10.26 -5.97 9.46
C ASN A 70 9.78 -4.69 8.73
N PRO A 71 10.68 -3.84 8.22
CA PRO A 71 10.31 -2.59 7.54
C PRO A 71 9.32 -2.80 6.38
N ILE A 72 9.42 -3.92 5.65
CA ILE A 72 8.48 -4.24 4.57
C ILE A 72 7.06 -4.43 5.10
N SER A 73 6.92 -5.00 6.29
CA SER A 73 5.63 -5.30 6.90
C SER A 73 4.96 -4.02 7.34
N GLU A 74 5.73 -3.11 7.93
CA GLU A 74 5.23 -1.79 8.34
C GLU A 74 4.83 -0.94 7.14
N VAL A 75 5.65 -0.89 6.08
CA VAL A 75 5.28 -0.16 4.85
C VAL A 75 4.00 -0.74 4.23
N ASN A 76 3.87 -2.07 4.15
CA ASN A 76 2.63 -2.70 3.68
C ASN A 76 1.42 -2.36 4.56
N LYS A 77 1.62 -2.25 5.88
CA LYS A 77 0.58 -1.85 6.83
C LYS A 77 0.16 -0.40 6.61
N ILE A 78 1.12 0.51 6.44
CA ILE A 78 0.87 1.94 6.13
C ILE A 78 0.07 2.06 4.83
N LEU A 79 0.51 1.40 3.76
CA LEU A 79 -0.19 1.40 2.47
C LEU A 79 -1.64 0.92 2.62
N LYS A 80 -1.84 -0.18 3.35
CA LYS A 80 -3.18 -0.72 3.60
C LYS A 80 -4.05 0.27 4.39
N GLU A 81 -3.52 0.85 5.46
CA GLU A 81 -4.24 1.84 6.29
C GLU A 81 -4.65 3.05 5.45
N TYR A 82 -3.69 3.63 4.71
CA TYR A 82 -3.93 4.76 3.81
C TYR A 82 -5.01 4.47 2.77
N ILE A 83 -4.92 3.33 2.05
CA ILE A 83 -5.91 2.97 1.03
C ILE A 83 -7.30 2.80 1.65
N ILE A 84 -7.40 2.17 2.82
CA ILE A 84 -8.68 1.99 3.50
C ILE A 84 -9.27 3.36 3.88
N GLU A 85 -8.49 4.24 4.49
CA GLU A 85 -8.94 5.57 4.89
C GLU A 85 -9.38 6.42 3.69
N LEU A 86 -8.64 6.36 2.58
CA LEU A 86 -8.96 7.06 1.35
C LEU A 86 -10.23 6.53 0.68
N MET A 87 -10.41 5.20 0.64
CA MET A 87 -11.50 4.58 -0.11
C MET A 87 -12.82 4.51 0.67
N GLN A 88 -12.78 4.33 2.00
CA GLN A 88 -13.96 4.22 2.86
C GLN A 88 -15.04 5.29 2.62
N PRO A 89 -14.73 6.60 2.54
CA PRO A 89 -15.75 7.62 2.31
C PRO A 89 -16.37 7.56 0.90
N LEU A 90 -15.70 6.93 -0.06
CA LEU A 90 -16.15 6.79 -1.44
C LEU A 90 -17.02 5.54 -1.66
N GLU A 91 -17.08 4.65 -0.66
CA GLU A 91 -17.89 3.44 -0.74
C GLU A 91 -19.39 3.78 -0.80
N LYS A 92 -20.07 3.25 -1.82
CA LYS A 92 -21.52 3.40 -1.92
C LYS A 92 -22.21 2.47 -0.92
N GLN A 93 -22.46 3.01 0.26
CA GLN A 93 -23.03 2.31 1.42
C GLN A 93 -24.32 1.52 1.13
N LYS A 94 -25.12 1.98 0.16
CA LYS A 94 -26.35 1.28 -0.28
C LYS A 94 -26.09 -0.13 -0.83
N PHE A 95 -24.92 -0.40 -1.41
CA PHE A 95 -24.54 -1.73 -1.90
C PHE A 95 -24.06 -2.66 -0.78
N LEU A 96 -23.44 -2.12 0.26
CA LEU A 96 -22.88 -2.89 1.38
C LEU A 96 -23.93 -3.23 2.44
N LYS A 97 -24.92 -2.35 2.66
CA LYS A 97 -26.02 -2.55 3.64
C LYS A 97 -27.07 -3.59 3.24
N LYS A 98 -27.04 -4.14 2.02
CA LYS A 98 -28.04 -5.13 1.53
C LYS A 98 -27.80 -6.57 2.00
N LYS A 99 -26.81 -6.82 2.87
CA LYS A 99 -26.52 -8.15 3.41
C LYS A 99 -26.87 -8.25 4.90
N LYS A 100 -28.16 -8.06 5.21
CA LYS A 100 -28.83 -8.69 6.35
C LYS A 100 -30.00 -9.46 5.78
N ILE A 101 -29.77 -10.73 5.46
CA ILE A 101 -30.80 -11.77 5.42
C ILE A 101 -30.72 -12.44 6.78
#